data_AF-A0A923XPU1-F1
#
_entry.id   AF-A0A923XPU1-F1
#
_cell.length_a   1.000
_cell.length_b   1.000
_cell.length_c   1.000
_cell.angle_alpha   90.00
_cell.angle_beta   90.00
_cell.angle_gamma   90.00
#
_symmetry.space_group_name_H-M   'P 1'
#
loop_
_entity.id
_entity.type
_entity.pdbx_description
1 polymer ?
#
loop_
_entity_poly.entity_id
_entity_poly.type
_entity_poly.pdbx_seq_one_letter_code
_entity_poly.pdbx_strand_id
1 'polypeptide(L)'
;MKNIKNLIPIIPFLFIIACQPDNAIIPSVNPSASSSTAISDDKKNGVLVVEVVDGLTQKAVINATAKIVVAGNTVTKQTDTSGKASFEGLTEGSNYNVQVSSEGYQINSQSTASSKLVIKAQSPAVLTIKLYKNIGSFTGRVISNTGLQVDSAVVSVGDNSGITDSTGHFKVNISNLTSQNVTVAKMGFKLTDYGSVDFSKQANITTGDIKLSPTNTPYKVMFDTSKSPFGDVQGDKTSISNLSTLNNTLSSLKFMTTFEDFTKKSSLDDIDIIVLPSPSIDYSSVEVEQLTNFVKSGKKLIILGEWGGYGGFKSDSINKLLKASNLRINPDVVKDGSDSNNEDIISTKINQHFLTKGVSRLSFFSTASVEVVEGGIKSVDNTVSQLLAYSNNSSFRIQAYNAGQFGLVGVSTIGAGKVVAIGDSSIFLDIDSVGDGKYNINRDNNLKLATNMFNW
;
A
#
# COMPACT_ATOMS: atom_id res chain seq x y z
N MET A 1 12.74 51.12 58.26
CA MET A 1 14.16 50.91 57.89
C MET A 1 14.35 49.42 57.62
N LYS A 2 14.25 49.02 56.35
CA LYS A 2 15.34 48.47 55.51
C LYS A 2 16.08 47.27 56.12
N ASN A 3 15.81 46.06 55.62
CA ASN A 3 16.83 45.24 54.96
C ASN A 3 16.21 44.11 54.11
N ILE A 4 16.30 44.33 52.80
CA ILE A 4 16.15 43.37 51.70
C ILE A 4 17.51 42.71 51.51
N LYS A 5 17.63 41.38 51.48
CA LYS A 5 18.67 40.66 50.71
C LYS A 5 18.23 39.24 50.34
N ASN A 6 18.54 38.89 49.09
CA ASN A 6 18.65 37.56 48.46
C ASN A 6 17.44 37.06 47.64
N LEU A 7 17.21 37.71 46.49
CA LEU A 7 16.76 37.03 45.28
C LEU A 7 17.97 36.81 44.37
N ILE A 8 18.25 35.55 44.03
CA ILE A 8 19.20 35.16 42.98
C ILE A 8 18.42 35.06 41.67
N PRO A 9 18.80 35.74 40.58
CA PRO A 9 18.17 35.54 39.29
C PRO A 9 18.76 34.29 38.63
N ILE A 10 17.90 33.32 38.32
CA ILE A 10 18.21 32.19 37.45
C ILE A 10 18.15 32.69 36.01
N ILE A 11 19.30 32.76 35.35
CA ILE A 11 19.45 33.03 33.92
C ILE A 11 19.21 31.71 33.18
N PRO A 12 18.20 31.60 32.29
CA PRO A 12 18.17 30.48 31.36
C PRO A 12 19.17 30.78 30.23
N PHE A 13 20.26 30.02 30.19
CA PHE A 13 21.14 29.90 29.03
C PHE A 13 20.35 29.22 27.91
N LEU A 14 19.83 30.02 26.98
CA LEU A 14 19.27 29.55 25.72
C LEU A 14 20.44 29.33 24.75
N PHE A 15 20.89 28.09 24.57
CA PHE A 15 21.79 27.74 23.47
C PHE A 15 20.98 27.70 22.17
N ILE A 16 21.01 28.81 21.42
CA ILE A 16 20.66 28.81 20.01
C ILE A 16 21.88 28.30 19.26
N ILE A 17 21.86 27.03 18.84
CA ILE A 17 22.80 26.54 17.82
C ILE A 17 22.25 27.00 16.48
N ALA A 18 22.68 28.19 16.05
CA ALA A 18 22.57 28.58 14.65
C ALA A 18 23.54 27.68 13.87
N CYS A 19 23.01 26.87 12.93
CA CYS A 19 23.85 26.30 11.88
C CYS A 19 24.48 27.47 11.12
N GLN A 20 25.80 27.63 11.27
CA GLN A 20 26.57 28.43 10.33
C GLN A 20 26.47 27.75 8.95
N PRO A 21 26.19 28.49 7.87
CA PRO A 21 26.40 27.96 6.54
C PRO A 21 27.91 27.83 6.35
N ASP A 22 28.41 26.60 6.39
CA ASP A 22 29.74 26.32 5.88
C ASP A 22 29.75 26.70 4.40
N ASN A 23 30.47 27.78 4.10
CA ASN A 23 30.90 28.13 2.75
C ASN A 23 31.89 27.04 2.28
N ALA A 24 31.37 25.85 1.99
CA ALA A 24 32.08 24.87 1.20
C ALA A 24 32.23 25.47 -0.20
N ILE A 25 33.46 25.86 -0.53
CA ILE A 25 33.87 26.21 -1.88
C ILE A 25 33.54 24.99 -2.74
N ILE A 26 32.46 25.09 -3.52
CA ILE A 26 32.12 24.13 -4.56
C ILE A 26 33.24 24.27 -5.60
N PRO A 27 34.10 23.25 -5.83
CA PRO A 27 35.02 23.32 -6.94
C PRO A 27 34.20 23.45 -8.22
N SER A 28 34.50 24.47 -9.04
CA SER A 28 33.86 24.64 -10.34
C SER A 28 34.17 23.40 -11.19
N VAL A 29 33.22 22.48 -11.28
CA VAL A 29 33.32 21.34 -12.17
C VAL A 29 33.08 21.89 -13.57
N ASN A 30 34.18 22.19 -14.26
CA ASN A 30 34.17 22.44 -15.69
C ASN A 30 33.56 21.20 -16.35
N PRO A 31 32.44 21.28 -17.08
CA PRO A 31 31.87 20.13 -17.76
C PRO A 31 32.80 19.77 -18.90
N SER A 32 33.80 18.93 -18.61
CA SER A 32 34.56 18.23 -19.64
C SER A 32 33.54 17.53 -20.52
N ALA A 33 33.48 17.98 -21.78
CA ALA A 33 32.63 17.41 -22.80
C ALA A 33 32.78 15.88 -22.75
N SER A 34 31.71 15.22 -22.31
CA SER A 34 31.60 13.77 -22.40
C SER A 34 31.66 13.44 -23.87
N SER A 35 32.82 12.95 -24.32
CA SER A 35 32.93 12.24 -25.57
C SER A 35 31.90 11.12 -25.50
N SER A 36 30.87 11.19 -26.34
CA SER A 36 29.89 10.13 -26.52
C SER A 36 30.61 8.90 -27.06
N THR A 37 31.18 8.10 -26.18
CA THR A 37 31.58 6.74 -26.51
C THR A 37 30.29 6.03 -26.89
N ALA A 38 30.17 5.63 -28.15
CA ALA A 38 29.09 4.78 -28.60
C ALA A 38 28.98 3.60 -27.63
N ILE A 39 27.85 3.48 -26.95
CA ILE A 39 27.53 2.29 -26.15
C ILE A 39 27.56 1.13 -27.15
N SER A 40 28.55 0.24 -27.05
CA SER A 40 28.63 -0.91 -27.95
C SER A 40 27.36 -1.75 -27.81
N ASP A 41 26.86 -2.28 -28.93
CA ASP A 41 25.68 -3.14 -29.01
C ASP A 41 25.87 -4.48 -28.26
N ASP A 42 27.05 -4.72 -27.66
CA ASP A 42 27.43 -5.97 -26.97
C ASP A 42 26.62 -6.28 -25.70
N LYS A 43 25.80 -5.35 -25.19
CA LYS A 43 25.02 -5.55 -23.96
C LYS A 43 23.65 -6.21 -24.18
N LYS A 44 23.22 -6.46 -25.43
CA LYS A 44 21.89 -7.05 -25.75
C LYS A 44 21.92 -8.57 -25.95
N ASN A 45 22.68 -9.31 -25.14
CA ASN A 45 22.78 -10.77 -25.23
C ASN A 45 22.01 -11.51 -24.12
N GLY A 46 21.19 -10.79 -23.36
CA GLY A 46 20.39 -11.36 -22.29
C GLY A 46 19.21 -12.18 -22.81
N VAL A 47 18.94 -13.32 -22.16
CA VAL A 47 17.78 -14.18 -22.44
C VAL A 47 17.00 -14.39 -21.13
N LEU A 48 15.69 -14.17 -21.20
CA LEU A 48 14.74 -14.45 -20.11
C LEU A 48 13.73 -15.47 -20.61
N VAL A 49 13.62 -16.61 -19.93
CA VAL A 49 12.57 -17.59 -20.19
C VAL A 49 11.52 -17.46 -19.10
N VAL A 50 10.31 -17.11 -19.49
CA VAL A 50 9.14 -17.10 -18.61
C VAL A 50 8.45 -18.45 -18.75
N GLU A 51 8.47 -19.25 -17.70
CA GLU A 51 7.76 -20.52 -17.61
C GLU A 51 6.45 -20.33 -16.85
N VAL A 52 5.34 -20.74 -17.42
CA VAL A 52 4.00 -20.57 -16.85
C VAL A 52 3.37 -21.92 -16.61
N VAL A 53 3.09 -22.21 -15.35
CA VAL A 53 2.51 -23.49 -14.91
C VAL A 53 1.22 -23.28 -14.13
N ASP A 54 0.34 -24.27 -14.18
CA ASP A 54 -0.85 -24.33 -13.36
C ASP A 54 -0.44 -24.56 -11.90
N GLY A 55 -0.82 -23.67 -11.00
CA GLY A 55 -0.36 -23.65 -9.62
C GLY A 55 -0.84 -24.82 -8.77
N LEU A 56 -1.89 -25.53 -9.20
CA LEU A 56 -2.39 -26.73 -8.54
C LEU A 56 -1.76 -27.98 -9.16
N THR A 57 -1.84 -28.13 -10.47
CA THR A 57 -1.46 -29.36 -11.18
C THR A 57 0.01 -29.40 -11.60
N GLN A 58 0.72 -28.26 -11.50
CA GLN A 58 2.07 -28.02 -12.04
C GLN A 58 2.20 -28.28 -13.54
N LYS A 59 1.09 -28.40 -14.29
CA LYS A 59 1.11 -28.58 -15.75
C LYS A 59 1.36 -27.26 -16.48
N ALA A 60 1.99 -27.31 -17.65
CA ALA A 60 2.20 -26.13 -18.49
C ALA A 60 0.88 -25.42 -18.83
N VAL A 61 0.86 -24.09 -18.72
CA VAL A 61 -0.24 -23.26 -19.25
C VAL A 61 0.14 -22.82 -20.66
N ILE A 62 -0.51 -23.43 -21.64
CA ILE A 62 -0.29 -23.17 -23.07
C ILE A 62 -1.01 -21.88 -23.48
N ASN A 63 -0.41 -21.09 -24.37
CA ASN A 63 -0.96 -19.82 -24.86
C ASN A 63 -1.24 -18.78 -23.75
N ALA A 64 -0.51 -18.86 -22.63
CA ALA A 64 -0.47 -17.78 -21.67
C ALA A 64 0.31 -16.61 -22.28
N THR A 65 -0.26 -15.42 -22.19
CA THR A 65 0.38 -14.19 -22.67
C THR A 65 1.41 -13.75 -21.65
N ALA A 66 2.68 -13.91 -21.97
CA ALA A 66 3.80 -13.33 -21.23
C ALA A 66 4.18 -11.98 -21.86
N LYS A 67 4.35 -10.97 -21.02
CA LYS A 67 4.69 -9.60 -21.41
C LYS A 67 5.86 -9.13 -20.57
N ILE A 68 6.86 -8.53 -21.19
CA ILE A 68 7.95 -7.83 -20.49
C ILE A 68 7.87 -6.32 -20.75
N VAL A 69 8.09 -5.51 -19.73
CA VAL A 69 8.12 -4.04 -19.81
C VAL A 69 9.46 -3.51 -19.31
N VAL A 70 10.12 -2.69 -20.13
CA VAL A 70 11.45 -2.12 -19.87
C VAL A 70 11.52 -0.71 -20.42
N ALA A 71 11.83 0.27 -19.58
CA ALA A 71 11.94 1.68 -19.98
C ALA A 71 10.75 2.17 -20.85
N GLY A 72 9.53 1.71 -20.54
CA GLY A 72 8.31 2.04 -21.28
C GLY A 72 8.04 1.17 -22.53
N ASN A 73 9.02 0.41 -23.02
CA ASN A 73 8.82 -0.52 -24.13
C ASN A 73 8.19 -1.82 -23.65
N THR A 74 7.25 -2.34 -24.44
CA THR A 74 6.54 -3.59 -24.15
C THR A 74 6.85 -4.63 -25.22
N VAL A 75 7.25 -5.82 -24.80
CA VAL A 75 7.37 -7.00 -25.68
C VAL A 75 6.43 -8.08 -25.15
N THR A 76 5.66 -8.72 -26.03
CA THR A 76 4.68 -9.73 -25.68
C THR A 76 4.90 -11.00 -26.48
N LYS A 77 4.83 -12.16 -25.82
CA LYS A 77 4.91 -13.49 -26.41
C LYS A 77 3.89 -14.40 -25.76
N GLN A 78 3.44 -15.41 -26.49
CA GLN A 78 2.63 -16.50 -25.93
C GLN A 78 3.54 -17.62 -25.47
N THR A 79 3.14 -18.34 -24.42
CA THR A 79 3.81 -19.58 -24.03
C THR A 79 3.57 -20.68 -25.04
N ASP A 80 4.60 -21.49 -25.26
CA ASP A 80 4.55 -22.68 -26.10
C ASP A 80 3.84 -23.86 -25.39
N THR A 81 3.89 -25.04 -26.01
CA THR A 81 3.29 -26.28 -25.47
C THR A 81 3.95 -26.76 -24.18
N SER A 82 5.16 -26.29 -23.86
CA SER A 82 5.85 -26.52 -22.59
C SER A 82 5.55 -25.45 -21.54
N GLY A 83 4.72 -24.45 -21.88
CA GLY A 83 4.39 -23.34 -21.00
C GLY A 83 5.48 -22.27 -20.97
N LYS A 84 6.38 -22.21 -21.96
CA LYS A 84 7.54 -21.30 -21.95
C LYS A 84 7.43 -20.20 -23.00
N ALA A 85 7.84 -18.99 -22.62
CA ALA A 85 8.01 -17.85 -23.51
C ALA A 85 9.43 -17.28 -23.35
N SER A 86 10.24 -17.33 -24.41
CA SER A 86 11.64 -16.83 -24.40
C SER A 86 11.72 -15.40 -24.91
N PHE A 87 12.30 -14.49 -24.14
CA PHE A 87 12.60 -13.12 -24.51
C PHE A 87 14.11 -12.96 -24.67
N GLU A 88 14.54 -12.60 -25.88
CA GLU A 88 15.94 -12.49 -26.28
C GLU A 88 16.28 -11.03 -26.57
N GLY A 89 17.57 -10.71 -26.69
CA GLY A 89 18.01 -9.34 -26.99
C GLY A 89 17.96 -8.41 -25.77
N LEU A 90 17.87 -8.96 -24.56
CA LEU A 90 17.70 -8.18 -23.35
C LEU A 90 19.03 -7.54 -22.93
N THR A 91 18.97 -6.27 -22.54
CA THR A 91 20.09 -5.52 -21.98
C THR A 91 20.48 -6.07 -20.60
N GLU A 92 21.73 -6.52 -20.48
CA GLU A 92 22.30 -6.99 -19.21
C GLU A 92 22.20 -5.91 -18.11
N GLY A 93 21.96 -6.33 -16.86
CA GLY A 93 21.89 -5.41 -15.72
C GLY A 93 20.63 -4.54 -15.63
N SER A 94 19.74 -4.58 -16.64
CA SER A 94 18.47 -3.85 -16.63
C SER A 94 17.40 -4.58 -15.82
N ASN A 95 16.40 -3.83 -15.36
CA ASN A 95 15.24 -4.38 -14.66
C ASN A 95 14.08 -4.60 -15.64
N TYR A 96 13.50 -5.79 -15.62
CA TYR A 96 12.40 -6.20 -16.48
C TYR A 96 11.16 -6.45 -15.63
N ASN A 97 10.03 -5.86 -16.01
CA ASN A 97 8.74 -6.20 -15.42
C ASN A 97 8.08 -7.28 -16.27
N VAL A 98 7.94 -8.49 -15.74
CA VAL A 98 7.19 -9.56 -16.39
C VAL A 98 5.72 -9.46 -15.98
N GLN A 99 4.80 -9.76 -16.88
CA GLN A 99 3.36 -9.87 -16.67
C GLN A 99 2.90 -11.14 -17.40
N VAL A 100 2.09 -11.97 -16.75
CA VAL A 100 1.52 -13.17 -17.39
C VAL A 100 0.01 -13.17 -17.18
N SER A 101 -0.73 -13.46 -18.24
CA SER A 101 -2.18 -13.70 -18.17
C SER A 101 -2.56 -14.89 -19.04
N SER A 102 -3.57 -15.65 -18.63
CA SER A 102 -4.18 -16.67 -19.47
C SER A 102 -5.69 -16.68 -19.24
N GLU A 103 -6.46 -16.94 -20.28
CA GLU A 103 -7.92 -16.96 -20.19
C GLU A 103 -8.38 -18.07 -19.25
N GLY A 104 -9.32 -17.77 -18.34
CA GLY A 104 -9.80 -18.73 -17.36
C GLY A 104 -8.77 -19.08 -16.28
N TYR A 105 -7.66 -18.35 -16.21
CA TYR A 105 -6.64 -18.46 -15.18
C TYR A 105 -6.50 -17.17 -14.40
N GLN A 106 -5.79 -17.29 -13.30
CA GLN A 106 -5.56 -16.23 -12.35
C GLN A 106 -4.13 -16.36 -11.71
N ILE A 107 -3.49 -15.34 -11.11
CA ILE A 107 -2.18 -15.41 -10.35
C ILE A 107 -2.31 -15.43 -8.79
N ASN A 108 -1.92 -16.49 -8.04
CA ASN A 108 -2.09 -16.56 -6.56
C ASN A 108 -1.05 -15.69 -5.82
N SER A 109 -1.42 -15.08 -4.69
CA SER A 109 -0.58 -14.36 -3.72
C SER A 109 0.83 -14.89 -3.46
N GLN A 110 1.06 -16.19 -3.58
CA GLN A 110 2.39 -16.78 -3.35
C GLN A 110 3.28 -16.89 -4.60
N SER A 111 2.76 -16.60 -5.79
CA SER A 111 3.47 -16.75 -7.06
C SER A 111 3.66 -15.39 -7.69
N THR A 112 4.84 -14.78 -7.48
CA THR A 112 5.12 -13.45 -7.99
C THR A 112 5.16 -13.42 -9.51
N ALA A 113 4.21 -12.73 -10.15
CA ALA A 113 4.20 -12.48 -11.59
C ALA A 113 5.20 -11.42 -12.07
N SER A 114 5.93 -10.73 -11.19
CA SER A 114 7.05 -9.89 -11.57
C SER A 114 8.18 -10.06 -10.56
N SER A 115 9.35 -10.41 -11.08
CA SER A 115 10.59 -10.47 -10.34
C SER A 115 11.53 -9.44 -10.94
N LYS A 116 12.23 -8.68 -10.09
CA LYS A 116 13.34 -7.83 -10.53
C LYS A 116 14.49 -8.76 -10.89
N LEU A 117 14.53 -9.19 -12.16
CA LEU A 117 15.55 -10.11 -12.63
C LEU A 117 16.72 -9.32 -13.21
N VAL A 118 17.89 -9.46 -12.60
CA VAL A 118 19.14 -8.99 -13.19
C VAL A 118 19.59 -10.05 -14.19
N ILE A 119 19.35 -9.80 -15.48
CA ILE A 119 19.85 -10.67 -16.54
C ILE A 119 21.37 -10.56 -16.56
N LYS A 120 22.05 -11.71 -16.48
CA LYS A 120 23.50 -11.84 -16.69
C LYS A 120 23.75 -12.40 -18.10
N ALA A 121 24.88 -12.06 -18.69
CA ALA A 121 25.25 -12.59 -20.01
C ALA A 121 25.37 -14.13 -19.99
N GLN A 122 24.98 -14.77 -21.10
CA GLN A 122 25.27 -16.17 -21.47
C GLN A 122 24.54 -17.30 -20.73
N SER A 123 23.53 -17.03 -19.91
CA SER A 123 22.61 -18.09 -19.43
C SER A 123 21.17 -17.59 -19.38
N PRO A 124 20.20 -18.36 -19.92
CA PRO A 124 18.80 -17.98 -19.82
C PRO A 124 18.41 -17.93 -18.35
N ALA A 125 17.99 -16.75 -17.91
CA ALA A 125 17.39 -16.61 -16.60
C ALA A 125 15.95 -17.15 -16.69
N VAL A 126 15.62 -18.17 -15.89
CA VAL A 126 14.29 -18.80 -15.90
C VAL A 126 13.45 -18.21 -14.77
N LEU A 127 12.28 -17.70 -15.13
CA LEU A 127 11.27 -17.22 -14.18
C LEU A 127 10.03 -18.10 -14.30
N THR A 128 9.76 -18.91 -13.27
CA THR A 128 8.55 -19.71 -13.19
C THR A 128 7.43 -18.92 -12.51
N ILE A 129 6.30 -18.75 -13.20
CA ILE A 129 5.08 -18.09 -12.74
C ILE A 129 3.97 -19.14 -12.66
N LYS A 130 3.27 -19.19 -11.53
CA LYS A 130 2.13 -20.09 -11.36
C LYS A 130 0.81 -19.34 -11.54
N LEU A 131 -0.04 -19.87 -12.43
CA LEU A 131 -1.42 -19.44 -12.60
C LEU A 131 -2.38 -20.49 -12.07
N TYR A 132 -3.46 -20.10 -11.43
CA TYR A 132 -4.49 -20.99 -10.90
C TYR A 132 -5.71 -20.85 -11.77
N LYS A 133 -6.20 -21.96 -12.30
CA LYS A 133 -7.39 -21.95 -13.13
C LYS A 133 -8.58 -21.48 -12.30
N ASN A 134 -9.42 -20.61 -12.87
CA ASN A 134 -10.76 -20.36 -12.36
C ASN A 134 -11.54 -21.65 -12.48
N ILE A 135 -11.65 -22.34 -11.36
CA ILE A 135 -12.34 -23.63 -11.27
C ILE A 135 -13.76 -23.45 -10.75
N GLY A 136 -14.14 -22.24 -10.33
CA GLY A 136 -15.47 -21.97 -9.81
C GLY A 136 -15.80 -20.49 -9.62
N SER A 137 -17.01 -20.24 -9.14
CA SER A 137 -17.45 -18.90 -8.72
C SER A 137 -18.45 -18.96 -7.58
N PHE A 138 -18.45 -17.94 -6.73
CA PHE A 138 -19.43 -17.69 -5.70
C PHE A 138 -20.16 -16.38 -6.00
N THR A 139 -21.47 -16.44 -6.22
CA THR A 139 -22.29 -15.29 -6.63
C THR A 139 -23.48 -15.14 -5.73
N GLY A 140 -24.00 -13.92 -5.58
CA GLY A 140 -25.20 -13.67 -4.79
C GLY A 140 -25.46 -12.20 -4.59
N ARG A 141 -26.22 -11.89 -3.54
CA ARG A 141 -26.53 -10.51 -3.15
C ARG A 141 -26.26 -10.27 -1.67
N VAL A 142 -25.87 -9.05 -1.33
CA VAL A 142 -25.83 -8.57 0.04
C VAL A 142 -26.93 -7.54 0.25
N ILE A 143 -27.75 -7.77 1.27
CA ILE A 143 -28.84 -6.88 1.67
C ILE A 143 -28.76 -6.58 3.16
N SER A 144 -29.38 -5.51 3.62
CA SER A 144 -29.63 -5.28 5.03
C SER A 144 -30.67 -6.27 5.56
N ASN A 145 -30.77 -6.39 6.88
CA ASN A 145 -31.87 -7.09 7.55
C ASN A 145 -33.26 -6.53 7.21
N THR A 146 -33.35 -5.29 6.70
CA THR A 146 -34.58 -4.66 6.19
C THR A 146 -34.81 -4.89 4.70
N GLY A 147 -33.92 -5.60 3.99
CA GLY A 147 -34.06 -5.91 2.57
C GLY A 147 -33.48 -4.86 1.61
N LEU A 148 -32.85 -3.79 2.12
CA LEU A 148 -32.20 -2.77 1.29
C LEU A 148 -30.89 -3.31 0.72
N GLN A 149 -30.55 -2.92 -0.50
CA GLN A 149 -29.29 -3.35 -1.12
C GLN A 149 -28.10 -2.73 -0.40
N VAL A 150 -27.02 -3.51 -0.25
CA VAL A 150 -25.79 -3.03 0.37
C VAL A 150 -24.69 -2.95 -0.67
N ASP A 151 -24.40 -1.73 -1.12
CA ASP A 151 -23.29 -1.40 -2.02
C ASP A 151 -21.93 -1.45 -1.29
N SER A 152 -20.90 -1.88 -2.01
CA SER A 152 -19.50 -1.84 -1.59
C SER A 152 -19.22 -2.64 -0.31
N ALA A 153 -19.97 -3.71 -0.10
CA ALA A 153 -19.65 -4.76 0.87
C ALA A 153 -18.59 -5.68 0.26
N VAL A 154 -17.60 -6.08 1.06
CA VAL A 154 -16.58 -7.03 0.64
C VAL A 154 -17.03 -8.43 1.05
N VAL A 155 -17.10 -9.36 0.09
CA VAL A 155 -17.50 -10.76 0.29
C VAL A 155 -16.31 -11.65 0.07
N SER A 156 -15.70 -12.18 1.13
CA SER A 156 -14.56 -13.09 1.05
C SER A 156 -15.00 -14.55 1.05
N VAL A 157 -14.32 -15.39 0.29
CA VAL A 157 -14.42 -16.86 0.26
C VAL A 157 -12.99 -17.42 0.33
N GLY A 158 -12.56 -17.76 1.55
CA GLY A 158 -11.15 -17.98 1.87
C GLY A 158 -10.31 -16.76 1.46
N ASP A 159 -9.32 -16.96 0.59
CA ASP A 159 -8.43 -15.89 0.10
C ASP A 159 -9.01 -15.08 -1.08
N ASN A 160 -10.14 -15.50 -1.67
CA ASN A 160 -10.77 -14.81 -2.81
C ASN A 160 -11.85 -13.82 -2.31
N SER A 161 -12.08 -12.65 -2.94
CA SER A 161 -13.11 -11.70 -2.45
C SER A 161 -13.91 -10.88 -3.48
N GLY A 162 -15.22 -10.73 -3.40
CA GLY A 162 -16.01 -9.85 -4.27
C GLY A 162 -16.26 -8.51 -3.62
N ILE A 163 -16.56 -7.49 -4.41
CA ILE A 163 -17.22 -6.26 -3.91
C ILE A 163 -18.61 -6.20 -4.51
N THR A 164 -19.61 -5.85 -3.69
CA THR A 164 -20.96 -5.66 -4.19
C THR A 164 -21.09 -4.38 -5.00
N ASP A 165 -21.86 -4.44 -6.09
CA ASP A 165 -22.24 -3.27 -6.85
C ASP A 165 -23.37 -2.44 -6.17
N SER A 166 -23.80 -1.36 -6.83
CA SER A 166 -24.90 -0.50 -6.35
C SER A 166 -26.24 -1.22 -6.13
N THR A 167 -26.41 -2.42 -6.69
CA THR A 167 -27.60 -3.27 -6.53
C THR A 167 -27.36 -4.40 -5.51
N GLY A 168 -26.23 -4.40 -4.82
CA GLY A 168 -25.85 -5.39 -3.82
C GLY A 168 -25.35 -6.72 -4.40
N HIS A 169 -25.21 -6.87 -5.73
CA HIS A 169 -24.76 -8.12 -6.33
C HIS A 169 -23.24 -8.24 -6.29
N PHE A 170 -22.74 -9.45 -6.07
CA PHE A 170 -21.30 -9.74 -6.11
C PHE A 170 -20.98 -11.00 -6.91
N LYS A 171 -19.71 -11.10 -7.32
CA LYS A 171 -19.09 -12.32 -7.85
C LYS A 171 -17.68 -12.47 -7.27
N VAL A 172 -17.40 -13.64 -6.71
CA VAL A 172 -16.07 -14.07 -6.27
C VAL A 172 -15.63 -15.20 -7.18
N ASN A 173 -14.46 -15.11 -7.81
CA ASN A 173 -13.90 -16.21 -8.57
C ASN A 173 -13.16 -17.15 -7.61
N ILE A 174 -13.25 -18.46 -7.83
CA ILE A 174 -12.72 -19.46 -6.92
C ILE A 174 -11.61 -20.25 -7.61
N SER A 175 -10.47 -20.29 -6.93
CA SER A 175 -9.23 -20.93 -7.37
C SER A 175 -8.94 -22.26 -6.65
N ASN A 176 -9.76 -22.66 -5.68
CA ASN A 176 -9.65 -23.93 -4.94
C ASN A 176 -11.04 -24.57 -4.69
N LEU A 177 -11.21 -25.86 -5.05
CA LEU A 177 -12.45 -26.63 -4.85
C LEU A 177 -12.50 -27.30 -3.46
N THR A 178 -12.15 -26.58 -2.41
CA THR A 178 -12.30 -27.05 -1.01
C THR A 178 -13.43 -26.31 -0.31
N SER A 179 -13.79 -26.78 0.89
CA SER A 179 -14.60 -25.98 1.80
C SER A 179 -13.84 -24.71 2.21
N GLN A 180 -14.49 -23.57 2.11
CA GLN A 180 -13.93 -22.26 2.45
C GLN A 180 -14.95 -21.43 3.22
N ASN A 181 -14.48 -20.72 4.25
CA ASN A 181 -15.32 -19.80 5.02
C ASN A 181 -15.68 -18.57 4.18
N VAL A 182 -16.91 -18.10 4.37
CA VAL A 182 -17.46 -16.92 3.72
C VAL A 182 -17.66 -15.82 4.73
N THR A 183 -17.00 -14.69 4.52
CA THR A 183 -17.06 -13.53 5.40
C THR A 183 -17.55 -12.33 4.62
N VAL A 184 -18.54 -11.61 5.16
CA VAL A 184 -19.03 -10.37 4.55
C VAL A 184 -18.81 -9.18 5.49
N ALA A 185 -18.08 -8.18 5.00
CA ALA A 185 -17.71 -6.98 5.74
C ALA A 185 -18.25 -5.72 5.05
N LYS A 186 -18.90 -4.85 5.85
CA LYS A 186 -19.34 -3.53 5.42
C LYS A 186 -19.38 -2.58 6.62
N MET A 187 -18.85 -1.37 6.45
CA MET A 187 -18.98 -0.32 7.46
C MET A 187 -20.43 0.12 7.63
N GLY A 188 -20.84 0.40 8.87
CA GLY A 188 -22.22 0.53 9.31
C GLY A 188 -22.92 -0.79 9.65
N PHE A 189 -22.28 -1.95 9.45
CA PHE A 189 -22.88 -3.27 9.66
C PHE A 189 -22.01 -4.16 10.55
N LYS A 190 -22.64 -5.13 11.20
CA LYS A 190 -21.95 -6.22 11.89
C LYS A 190 -21.29 -7.14 10.86
N LEU A 191 -20.01 -7.46 11.10
CA LEU A 191 -19.32 -8.53 10.39
C LEU A 191 -20.18 -9.80 10.46
N THR A 192 -20.44 -10.41 9.31
CA THR A 192 -21.26 -11.62 9.22
C THR A 192 -20.39 -12.76 8.71
N ASP A 193 -20.21 -13.77 9.55
CA ASP A 193 -19.74 -15.08 9.13
C ASP A 193 -20.94 -15.84 8.55
N TYR A 194 -20.91 -16.07 7.24
CA TYR A 194 -21.96 -16.80 6.54
C TYR A 194 -21.78 -18.33 6.69
N GLY A 195 -20.66 -18.78 7.26
CA GLY A 195 -20.28 -20.18 7.37
C GLY A 195 -19.38 -20.63 6.22
N SER A 196 -19.28 -21.94 6.01
CA SER A 196 -18.42 -22.51 4.97
C SER A 196 -19.21 -22.97 3.75
N VAL A 197 -18.60 -22.80 2.57
CA VAL A 197 -19.14 -23.23 1.28
C VAL A 197 -18.18 -24.26 0.67
N ASP A 198 -18.71 -25.42 0.30
CA ASP A 198 -17.94 -26.55 -0.21
C ASP A 198 -17.95 -26.60 -1.75
N PHE A 199 -16.89 -26.08 -2.35
CA PHE A 199 -16.72 -26.06 -3.81
C PHE A 199 -16.34 -27.43 -4.39
N SER A 200 -16.02 -28.43 -3.56
CA SER A 200 -15.72 -29.79 -4.08
C SER A 200 -16.92 -30.47 -4.72
N LYS A 201 -18.13 -30.06 -4.30
CA LYS A 201 -19.40 -30.59 -4.82
C LYS A 201 -19.91 -29.84 -6.03
N GLN A 202 -19.61 -28.54 -6.11
CA GLN A 202 -20.11 -27.66 -7.16
C GLN A 202 -19.16 -26.48 -7.36
N ALA A 203 -18.62 -26.39 -8.57
CA ALA A 203 -17.71 -25.31 -8.98
C ALA A 203 -18.36 -23.92 -8.89
N ASN A 204 -19.60 -23.77 -9.36
CA ASN A 204 -20.29 -22.48 -9.40
C ASN A 204 -21.46 -22.48 -8.44
N ILE A 205 -21.35 -21.73 -7.35
CA ILE A 205 -22.36 -21.65 -6.30
C ILE A 205 -22.99 -20.26 -6.35
N THR A 206 -24.30 -20.22 -6.54
CA THR A 206 -25.10 -19.00 -6.34
C THR A 206 -25.76 -19.09 -4.99
N THR A 207 -25.34 -18.23 -4.07
CA THR A 207 -26.06 -18.02 -2.82
C THR A 207 -27.27 -17.12 -3.06
N GLY A 208 -28.25 -17.20 -2.16
CA GLY A 208 -29.33 -16.22 -2.11
C GLY A 208 -28.85 -14.88 -1.55
N ASP A 209 -29.67 -14.30 -0.69
CA ASP A 209 -29.35 -13.05 -0.02
C ASP A 209 -28.52 -13.30 1.25
N ILE A 210 -27.33 -12.70 1.32
CA ILE A 210 -26.57 -12.56 2.58
C ILE A 210 -27.08 -11.31 3.30
N LYS A 211 -27.66 -11.49 4.48
CA LYS A 211 -28.24 -10.40 5.27
C LYS A 211 -27.23 -9.84 6.26
N LEU A 212 -26.97 -8.54 6.18
CA LEU A 212 -26.19 -7.79 7.16
C LEU A 212 -27.10 -7.05 8.13
N SER A 213 -26.75 -7.08 9.42
CA SER A 213 -27.43 -6.28 10.43
C SER A 213 -26.68 -4.96 10.63
N PRO A 214 -27.36 -3.79 10.51
CA PRO A 214 -26.76 -2.52 10.87
C PRO A 214 -26.23 -2.55 12.30
N THR A 215 -25.14 -1.83 12.54
CA THR A 215 -24.59 -1.62 13.88
C THR A 215 -24.49 -0.14 14.18
N ASN A 216 -24.91 0.23 15.38
CA ASN A 216 -24.74 1.59 15.91
C ASN A 216 -23.53 1.67 16.86
N THR A 217 -22.80 0.56 17.04
CA THR A 217 -21.58 0.55 17.85
C THR A 217 -20.55 1.46 17.18
N PRO A 218 -20.01 2.46 17.91
CA PRO A 218 -18.91 3.27 17.41
C PRO A 218 -17.74 2.40 16.96
N TYR A 219 -17.15 2.75 15.82
CA TYR A 219 -15.99 2.05 15.28
C TYR A 219 -14.75 2.30 16.14
N LYS A 220 -14.04 1.25 16.53
CA LYS A 220 -12.81 1.39 17.33
C LYS A 220 -11.59 1.53 16.43
N VAL A 221 -10.90 2.65 16.57
CA VAL A 221 -9.65 2.99 15.87
C VAL A 221 -8.51 2.96 16.87
N MET A 222 -7.56 2.06 16.67
CA MET A 222 -6.34 2.01 17.46
C MET A 222 -5.18 2.58 16.66
N PHE A 223 -4.53 3.60 17.20
CA PHE A 223 -3.22 4.07 16.75
C PHE A 223 -2.16 3.27 17.49
N ASP A 224 -1.38 2.48 16.75
CA ASP A 224 -0.35 1.62 17.32
C ASP A 224 0.83 2.46 17.86
N THR A 225 1.14 2.28 19.15
CA THR A 225 2.29 2.91 19.81
C THR A 225 3.44 1.94 20.07
N SER A 226 3.32 0.67 19.67
CA SER A 226 4.29 -0.39 19.98
C SER A 226 5.63 -0.22 19.26
N LYS A 227 5.63 0.46 18.10
CA LYS A 227 6.79 0.57 17.21
C LYS A 227 7.37 1.98 17.09
N SER A 228 7.30 2.77 18.17
CA SER A 228 7.87 4.12 18.21
C SER A 228 7.40 4.98 17.03
N PRO A 229 6.08 5.30 17.00
CA PRO A 229 5.48 5.99 15.87
C PRO A 229 6.14 7.35 15.64
N PHE A 230 6.31 7.75 14.38
CA PHE A 230 7.00 8.99 13.98
C PHE A 230 8.46 9.11 14.46
N GLY A 231 9.07 8.02 14.91
CA GLY A 231 10.40 8.06 15.52
C GLY A 231 10.42 8.55 16.96
N ASP A 232 9.26 8.69 17.60
CA ASP A 232 9.16 9.01 19.02
C ASP A 232 9.87 7.93 19.85
N VAL A 233 10.58 8.35 20.91
CA VAL A 233 11.08 7.41 21.92
C VAL A 233 9.88 6.63 22.46
N GLN A 234 10.00 5.31 22.61
CA GLN A 234 8.86 4.47 23.02
C GLN A 234 8.21 5.00 24.32
N GLY A 235 6.94 5.41 24.22
CA GLY A 235 6.19 5.99 25.34
C GLY A 235 6.10 7.52 25.35
N ASP A 236 6.90 8.20 24.53
CA ASP A 236 6.70 9.61 24.18
C ASP A 236 5.47 9.73 23.27
N LYS A 237 4.66 10.78 23.50
CA LYS A 237 3.41 11.05 22.79
C LYS A 237 3.43 12.38 22.07
N THR A 238 4.60 13.01 21.95
CA THR A 238 4.73 14.35 21.38
C THR A 238 4.24 14.38 19.93
N SER A 239 4.66 13.44 19.08
CA SER A 239 4.21 13.42 17.67
C SER A 239 2.75 12.96 17.54
N ILE A 240 2.31 12.06 18.43
CA ILE A 240 0.91 11.64 18.52
C ILE A 240 -0.03 12.81 18.87
N SER A 241 0.42 13.77 19.68
CA SER A 241 -0.38 14.94 20.05
C SER A 241 -0.74 15.81 18.84
N ASN A 242 0.07 15.74 17.77
CA ASN A 242 -0.20 16.41 16.50
C ASN A 242 -1.30 15.72 15.67
N LEU A 243 -1.97 14.67 16.16
CA LEU A 243 -3.14 14.07 15.51
C LEU A 243 -4.46 14.63 16.06
N SER A 244 -4.45 15.76 16.77
CA SER A 244 -5.62 16.27 17.49
C SER A 244 -6.79 16.63 16.55
N THR A 245 -6.53 17.28 15.40
CA THR A 245 -7.57 17.59 14.42
C THR A 245 -8.16 16.32 13.81
N LEU A 246 -7.32 15.34 13.48
CA LEU A 246 -7.79 14.04 12.99
C LEU A 246 -8.67 13.37 14.05
N ASN A 247 -8.20 13.32 15.29
CA ASN A 247 -8.89 12.71 16.41
C ASN A 247 -10.27 13.34 16.68
N ASN A 248 -10.34 14.67 16.64
CA ASN A 248 -11.59 15.41 16.80
C ASN A 248 -12.55 15.13 15.64
N THR A 249 -12.03 15.05 14.41
CA THR A 249 -12.82 14.70 13.22
C THR A 249 -13.38 13.29 13.34
N LEU A 250 -12.56 12.31 13.71
CA LEU A 250 -12.99 10.92 13.93
C LEU A 250 -14.04 10.81 15.03
N SER A 251 -13.86 11.53 16.14
CA SER A 251 -14.84 11.59 17.23
C SER A 251 -16.19 12.15 16.75
N SER A 252 -16.18 13.20 15.93
CA SER A 252 -17.39 13.78 15.33
C SER A 252 -18.13 12.81 14.40
N LEU A 253 -17.38 11.87 13.80
CA LEU A 253 -17.88 10.79 12.94
C LEU A 253 -18.23 9.52 13.73
N LYS A 254 -18.24 9.58 15.07
CA LYS A 254 -18.52 8.47 15.99
C LYS A 254 -17.53 7.32 15.90
N PHE A 255 -16.27 7.61 15.57
CA PHE A 255 -15.17 6.68 15.83
C PHE A 255 -14.65 6.89 17.25
N MET A 256 -14.32 5.81 17.94
CA MET A 256 -13.63 5.82 19.23
C MET A 256 -12.16 5.53 18.97
N THR A 257 -11.32 6.51 19.24
CA THR A 257 -9.88 6.42 19.02
C THR A 257 -9.15 6.07 20.32
N THR A 258 -8.16 5.19 20.23
CA THR A 258 -7.22 4.90 21.31
C THR A 258 -5.78 4.90 20.80
N PHE A 259 -4.83 5.16 21.70
CA PHE A 259 -3.39 5.14 21.43
C PHE A 259 -2.79 4.07 22.33
N GLU A 260 -2.58 2.89 21.77
CA GLU A 260 -2.27 1.67 22.50
C GLU A 260 -1.16 0.87 21.82
N ASP A 261 -0.46 0.08 22.62
CA ASP A 261 0.50 -0.91 22.14
C ASP A 261 -0.25 -2.21 21.82
N PHE A 262 -0.40 -2.55 20.54
CA PHE A 262 -1.18 -3.73 20.15
C PHE A 262 -0.56 -5.04 20.64
N THR A 263 0.75 -5.07 20.89
CA THR A 263 1.46 -6.28 21.37
C THR A 263 1.07 -6.64 22.80
N LYS A 264 0.51 -5.68 23.55
CA LYS A 264 -0.03 -5.90 24.89
C LYS A 264 -1.47 -6.40 24.89
N LYS A 265 -2.14 -6.47 23.74
CA LYS A 265 -3.52 -6.94 23.66
C LYS A 265 -3.55 -8.46 23.50
N SER A 266 -4.41 -9.11 24.28
CA SER A 266 -4.66 -10.55 24.16
C SER A 266 -5.49 -10.92 22.92
N SER A 267 -6.26 -9.97 22.38
CA SER A 267 -7.03 -10.09 21.14
C SER A 267 -7.22 -8.72 20.47
N LEU A 268 -7.44 -8.73 19.16
CA LEU A 268 -7.77 -7.58 18.32
C LEU A 268 -9.24 -7.57 17.85
N ASP A 269 -10.07 -8.51 18.33
CA ASP A 269 -11.45 -8.71 17.84
C ASP A 269 -12.34 -7.46 18.03
N ASP A 270 -12.07 -6.71 19.08
CA ASP A 270 -12.82 -5.52 19.47
C ASP A 270 -12.33 -4.24 18.78
N ILE A 271 -11.26 -4.32 17.98
CA ILE A 271 -10.69 -3.23 17.19
C ILE A 271 -11.18 -3.35 15.75
N ASP A 272 -11.55 -2.23 15.12
CA ASP A 272 -12.04 -2.22 13.74
C ASP A 272 -11.01 -1.67 12.75
N ILE A 273 -10.20 -0.73 13.20
CA ILE A 273 -9.18 -0.07 12.40
C ILE A 273 -7.89 0.02 13.21
N ILE A 274 -6.77 -0.39 12.62
CA ILE A 274 -5.43 -0.15 13.15
C ILE A 274 -4.72 0.86 12.25
N VAL A 275 -4.13 1.89 12.86
CA VAL A 275 -3.26 2.86 12.20
C VAL A 275 -1.83 2.61 12.67
N LEU A 276 -0.89 2.45 11.73
CA LEU A 276 0.55 2.31 11.96
C LEU A 276 1.24 3.62 11.55
N PRO A 277 1.51 4.54 12.47
CA PRO A 277 2.03 5.87 12.15
C PRO A 277 3.55 5.85 12.09
N SER A 278 4.14 5.78 10.88
CA SER A 278 5.59 5.79 10.64
C SER A 278 6.41 4.97 11.65
N PRO A 279 6.21 3.64 11.73
CA PRO A 279 6.91 2.81 12.71
C PRO A 279 8.41 2.76 12.44
N SER A 280 9.20 2.90 13.52
CA SER A 280 10.67 2.93 13.50
C SER A 280 11.31 1.66 14.08
N ILE A 281 10.50 0.75 14.63
CA ILE A 281 10.91 -0.56 15.15
C ILE A 281 10.36 -1.66 14.25
N ASP A 282 11.14 -2.73 14.08
CA ASP A 282 10.73 -3.86 13.27
C ASP A 282 9.52 -4.62 13.85
N TYR A 283 8.66 -5.10 12.95
CA TYR A 283 7.65 -6.11 13.27
C TYR A 283 8.25 -7.51 13.16
N SER A 284 8.02 -8.32 14.17
CA SER A 284 8.31 -9.76 14.19
C SER A 284 7.38 -10.52 13.25
N SER A 285 7.71 -11.77 12.92
CA SER A 285 6.85 -12.62 12.08
C SER A 285 5.48 -12.87 12.70
N VAL A 286 5.41 -13.04 14.03
CA VAL A 286 4.15 -13.27 14.76
C VAL A 286 3.25 -12.04 14.67
N GLU A 287 3.82 -10.85 14.85
CA GLU A 287 3.09 -9.59 14.72
C GLU A 287 2.59 -9.36 13.29
N VAL A 288 3.43 -9.68 12.29
CA VAL A 288 3.05 -9.62 10.87
C VAL A 288 1.87 -10.55 10.59
N GLU A 289 1.90 -11.76 11.11
CA GLU A 289 0.81 -12.73 10.97
C GLU A 289 -0.47 -12.25 11.66
N GLN A 290 -0.38 -11.73 12.89
CA GLN A 290 -1.53 -11.17 13.62
C GLN A 290 -2.20 -10.02 12.87
N LEU A 291 -1.43 -9.06 12.37
CA LEU A 291 -1.95 -7.93 11.60
C LEU A 291 -2.52 -8.38 10.24
N THR A 292 -1.90 -9.38 9.60
CA THR A 292 -2.43 -9.96 8.37
C THR A 292 -3.78 -10.65 8.61
N ASN A 293 -3.90 -11.44 9.68
CA ASN A 293 -5.14 -12.10 10.05
C ASN A 293 -6.23 -11.11 10.47
N PHE A 294 -5.85 -10.03 11.14
CA PHE A 294 -6.75 -8.91 11.46
C PHE A 294 -7.36 -8.29 10.20
N VAL A 295 -6.57 -8.07 9.14
CA VAL A 295 -7.13 -7.58 7.87
C VAL A 295 -7.98 -8.68 7.22
N LYS A 296 -7.51 -9.92 7.11
CA LYS A 296 -8.27 -11.02 6.48
C LYS A 296 -9.65 -11.22 7.10
N SER A 297 -9.80 -10.97 8.40
CA SER A 297 -11.08 -11.08 9.13
C SER A 297 -12.05 -9.92 8.85
N GLY A 298 -11.74 -9.00 7.94
CA GLY A 298 -12.64 -7.91 7.53
C GLY A 298 -12.31 -6.56 8.14
N LYS A 299 -11.22 -6.43 8.91
CA LYS A 299 -10.82 -5.17 9.54
C LYS A 299 -9.89 -4.35 8.64
N LYS A 300 -9.56 -3.12 9.06
CA LYS A 300 -8.80 -2.17 8.25
C LYS A 300 -7.44 -1.86 8.83
N LEU A 301 -6.41 -1.90 8.00
CA LEU A 301 -5.07 -1.45 8.32
C LEU A 301 -4.73 -0.17 7.54
N ILE A 302 -4.34 0.89 8.23
CA ILE A 302 -3.86 2.14 7.65
C ILE A 302 -2.39 2.27 8.02
N ILE A 303 -1.53 2.48 7.03
CA ILE A 303 -0.10 2.63 7.21
C ILE A 303 0.31 4.00 6.70
N LEU A 304 0.93 4.77 7.57
CA LEU A 304 1.56 6.04 7.23
C LEU A 304 3.07 5.79 7.18
N GLY A 305 3.67 5.94 6.00
CA GLY A 305 5.09 5.80 5.78
C GLY A 305 5.82 7.13 5.92
N GLU A 306 7.14 7.09 5.76
CA GLU A 306 7.99 8.26 5.83
C GLU A 306 9.09 8.20 4.77
N TRP A 307 9.55 9.36 4.32
CA TRP A 307 10.57 9.48 3.29
C TRP A 307 11.95 9.04 3.80
N GLY A 308 12.70 8.34 2.96
CA GLY A 308 14.15 8.09 3.13
C GLY A 308 14.59 7.44 4.46
N GLY A 309 13.67 6.88 5.25
CA GLY A 309 13.95 6.36 6.60
C GLY A 309 14.01 7.44 7.70
N TYR A 310 13.49 8.64 7.45
CA TYR A 310 13.38 9.70 8.45
C TYR A 310 12.64 9.23 9.71
N GLY A 311 13.02 9.76 10.88
CA GLY A 311 12.51 9.29 12.17
C GLY A 311 12.85 7.82 12.47
N GLY A 312 13.79 7.21 11.73
CA GLY A 312 14.11 5.78 11.84
C GLY A 312 13.09 4.86 11.19
N PHE A 313 12.18 5.38 10.35
CA PHE A 313 11.15 4.61 9.65
C PHE A 313 11.72 3.37 8.94
N LYS A 314 11.09 2.22 9.19
CA LYS A 314 11.54 0.91 8.69
C LYS A 314 10.65 0.43 7.54
N SER A 315 10.85 1.00 6.34
CA SER A 315 10.08 0.61 5.15
C SER A 315 10.15 -0.89 4.87
N ASP A 316 11.31 -1.53 5.02
CA ASP A 316 11.46 -2.99 4.85
C ASP A 316 10.59 -3.80 5.81
N SER A 317 10.40 -3.33 7.05
CA SER A 317 9.51 -3.98 8.01
C SER A 317 8.05 -3.84 7.61
N ILE A 318 7.64 -2.63 7.25
CA ILE A 318 6.29 -2.36 6.74
C ILE A 318 6.01 -3.16 5.47
N ASN A 319 7.00 -3.31 4.59
CA ASN A 319 6.84 -4.06 3.35
C ASN A 319 6.66 -5.57 3.58
N LYS A 320 7.03 -6.12 4.75
CA LYS A 320 6.64 -7.49 5.15
C LYS A 320 5.12 -7.59 5.37
N LEU A 321 4.51 -6.58 5.99
CA LEU A 321 3.05 -6.48 6.19
C LEU A 321 2.33 -6.24 4.86
N LEU A 322 2.84 -5.30 4.06
CA LEU A 322 2.21 -4.92 2.80
C LEU A 322 2.35 -5.98 1.70
N LYS A 323 3.22 -6.98 1.87
CA LYS A 323 3.41 -8.06 0.89
C LYS A 323 2.10 -8.72 0.47
N ALA A 324 1.22 -9.03 1.42
CA ALA A 324 -0.09 -9.65 1.14
C ALA A 324 -1.08 -8.69 0.42
N SER A 325 -0.82 -7.38 0.52
CA SER A 325 -1.62 -6.32 -0.12
C SER A 325 -1.09 -5.90 -1.48
N ASN A 326 0.06 -6.42 -1.93
CA ASN A 326 0.78 -6.00 -3.14
C ASN A 326 1.15 -4.52 -3.19
N LEU A 327 1.16 -3.86 -2.04
CA LEU A 327 1.65 -2.51 -1.91
C LEU A 327 3.09 -2.54 -1.42
N ARG A 328 3.82 -1.47 -1.70
CA ARG A 328 5.14 -1.21 -1.15
C ARG A 328 5.31 0.28 -0.92
N ILE A 329 5.91 0.63 0.20
CA ILE A 329 6.46 1.97 0.44
C ILE A 329 7.96 1.86 0.22
N ASN A 330 8.51 2.62 -0.72
CA ASN A 330 9.94 2.57 -1.03
C ASN A 330 10.76 3.35 0.01
N PRO A 331 12.00 2.95 0.28
CA PRO A 331 12.96 3.76 1.02
C PRO A 331 13.52 4.87 0.11
N ASP A 332 12.68 5.79 -0.34
CA ASP A 332 13.07 6.91 -1.18
C ASP A 332 12.46 8.24 -0.70
N VAL A 333 12.88 9.33 -1.34
CA VAL A 333 12.32 10.67 -1.12
C VAL A 333 11.85 11.20 -2.46
N VAL A 334 10.55 11.37 -2.62
CA VAL A 334 9.97 12.00 -3.80
C VAL A 334 10.12 13.52 -3.66
N LYS A 335 10.69 14.14 -4.70
CA LYS A 335 10.81 15.60 -4.87
C LYS A 335 10.14 16.03 -6.16
N ASP A 336 9.61 17.26 -6.20
CA ASP A 336 9.05 17.83 -7.41
C ASP A 336 10.14 18.62 -8.15
N GLY A 337 10.56 18.16 -9.33
CA GLY A 337 11.56 18.87 -10.13
C GLY A 337 11.09 20.20 -10.71
N SER A 338 9.81 20.56 -10.55
CA SER A 338 9.26 21.85 -10.97
C SER A 338 9.16 22.89 -9.85
N ASP A 339 9.30 22.48 -8.59
CA ASP A 339 9.24 23.38 -7.46
C ASP A 339 10.66 23.81 -7.03
N SER A 340 10.90 25.12 -7.04
CA SER A 340 12.18 25.69 -6.63
C SER A 340 12.43 25.58 -5.13
N ASN A 341 11.36 25.45 -4.33
CA ASN A 341 11.46 25.36 -2.88
C ASN A 341 11.59 23.90 -2.41
N ASN A 342 11.13 22.93 -3.22
CA ASN A 342 11.40 21.50 -3.08
C ASN A 342 10.86 20.90 -1.77
N GLU A 343 9.88 21.54 -1.15
CA GLU A 343 9.40 21.22 0.20
C GLU A 343 8.11 20.40 0.20
N ASP A 344 7.20 20.63 -0.76
CA ASP A 344 5.92 19.92 -0.88
C ASP A 344 5.75 19.17 -2.21
N ILE A 345 4.99 18.07 -2.18
CA ILE A 345 4.48 17.42 -3.38
C ILE A 345 2.98 17.71 -3.45
N ILE A 346 2.58 18.48 -4.46
CA ILE A 346 1.17 18.70 -4.76
C ILE A 346 0.68 17.66 -5.76
N SER A 347 -0.21 16.78 -5.32
CA SER A 347 -0.86 15.81 -6.19
C SER A 347 -2.19 16.34 -6.71
N THR A 348 -2.27 16.56 -8.02
CA THR A 348 -3.53 16.85 -8.74
C THR A 348 -3.98 15.66 -9.60
N LYS A 349 -3.12 14.64 -9.76
CA LYS A 349 -3.44 13.41 -10.48
C LYS A 349 -4.01 12.39 -9.51
N ILE A 350 -5.34 12.42 -9.39
CA ILE A 350 -6.11 11.61 -8.46
C ILE A 350 -6.97 10.61 -9.24
N ASN A 351 -6.78 9.32 -8.99
CA ASN A 351 -7.62 8.27 -9.58
C ASN A 351 -8.96 8.20 -8.86
N GLN A 352 -10.03 7.89 -9.60
CA GLN A 352 -11.37 7.70 -9.05
C GLN A 352 -11.41 6.47 -8.13
N HIS A 353 -11.88 6.67 -6.91
CA HIS A 353 -12.06 5.65 -5.89
C HIS A 353 -12.97 6.22 -4.78
N PHE A 354 -13.54 5.35 -3.93
CA PHE A 354 -14.31 5.81 -2.77
C PHE A 354 -13.49 6.79 -1.89
N LEU A 355 -12.21 6.48 -1.65
CA LEU A 355 -11.30 7.31 -0.85
C LEU A 355 -11.09 8.71 -1.45
N THR A 356 -11.15 8.84 -2.77
CA THR A 356 -10.87 10.08 -3.48
C THR A 356 -12.14 10.83 -3.87
N LYS A 357 -13.31 10.41 -3.37
CA LYS A 357 -14.57 11.11 -3.61
C LYS A 357 -14.51 12.54 -3.06
N GLY A 358 -14.56 13.51 -3.97
CA GLY A 358 -14.45 14.94 -3.64
C GLY A 358 -13.02 15.38 -3.28
N VAL A 359 -12.01 14.59 -3.65
CA VAL A 359 -10.58 14.94 -3.52
C VAL A 359 -10.07 15.29 -4.92
N SER A 360 -9.76 16.57 -5.13
CA SER A 360 -9.15 17.06 -6.38
C SER A 360 -7.67 17.37 -6.22
N ARG A 361 -7.20 17.61 -4.99
CA ARG A 361 -5.84 18.03 -4.70
C ARG A 361 -5.39 17.55 -3.32
N LEU A 362 -4.14 17.10 -3.20
CA LEU A 362 -3.50 16.70 -1.94
C LEU A 362 -2.14 17.36 -1.82
N SER A 363 -1.73 17.68 -0.60
CA SER A 363 -0.39 18.21 -0.29
C SER A 363 0.35 17.21 0.58
N PHE A 364 1.56 16.83 0.17
CA PHE A 364 2.46 15.94 0.92
C PHE A 364 3.72 16.71 1.33
N PHE A 365 4.27 16.44 2.51
CA PHE A 365 5.34 17.19 3.17
C PHE A 365 6.56 16.29 3.36
N SER A 366 7.29 16.08 2.26
CA SER A 366 8.29 15.02 2.11
C SER A 366 7.68 13.61 2.20
N THR A 367 7.70 12.89 1.08
CA THR A 367 6.98 11.62 0.95
C THR A 367 7.86 10.55 0.30
N ALA A 368 7.73 9.32 0.77
CA ALA A 368 8.18 8.15 0.05
C ALA A 368 7.20 7.82 -1.08
N SER A 369 7.69 7.19 -2.13
CA SER A 369 6.81 6.65 -3.15
C SER A 369 6.10 5.38 -2.69
N VAL A 370 4.84 5.26 -3.07
CA VAL A 370 4.02 4.06 -2.94
C VAL A 370 3.89 3.41 -4.29
N GLU A 371 4.05 2.10 -4.32
CA GLU A 371 3.92 1.29 -5.52
C GLU A 371 2.94 0.15 -5.29
N VAL A 372 2.20 -0.18 -6.34
CA VAL A 372 1.65 -1.52 -6.47
C VAL A 372 2.80 -2.36 -7.03
N VAL A 373 3.37 -3.23 -6.19
CA VAL A 373 4.43 -4.14 -6.62
C VAL A 373 3.79 -5.10 -7.60
N GLU A 374 4.05 -4.93 -8.90
CA GLU A 374 3.67 -5.95 -9.86
C GLU A 374 4.44 -7.22 -9.52
N GLY A 375 3.74 -8.35 -9.55
CA GLY A 375 4.17 -9.59 -8.91
C GLY A 375 3.57 -9.80 -7.53
N GLY A 376 3.18 -8.76 -6.83
CA GLY A 376 2.06 -8.85 -5.92
C GLY A 376 0.76 -8.86 -6.73
N ILE A 377 0.09 -10.01 -6.78
CA ILE A 377 -1.27 -10.28 -7.33
C ILE A 377 -1.86 -9.12 -8.16
N LYS A 378 -1.50 -9.07 -9.44
CA LYS A 378 -2.51 -8.69 -10.43
C LYS A 378 -3.06 -9.99 -10.99
N SER A 379 -4.17 -10.42 -10.41
CA SER A 379 -5.18 -11.35 -10.95
C SER A 379 -5.30 -12.82 -10.48
N VAL A 380 -5.09 -13.27 -9.22
CA VAL A 380 -5.97 -14.35 -8.65
C VAL A 380 -6.83 -13.76 -7.59
N ASP A 381 -6.25 -13.35 -6.49
CA ASP A 381 -7.09 -13.01 -5.37
C ASP A 381 -7.67 -11.65 -5.69
N ASN A 382 -8.97 -11.46 -5.58
CA ASN A 382 -9.63 -10.18 -5.85
C ASN A 382 -9.21 -9.05 -4.86
N THR A 383 -7.99 -9.13 -4.33
CA THR A 383 -7.12 -8.06 -3.88
C THR A 383 -7.02 -7.00 -4.97
N VAL A 384 -7.84 -5.94 -4.87
CA VAL A 384 -7.79 -4.80 -5.80
C VAL A 384 -6.79 -3.81 -5.27
N SER A 385 -5.53 -3.97 -5.68
CA SER A 385 -4.47 -3.00 -5.36
C SER A 385 -4.45 -1.87 -6.38
N GLN A 386 -4.58 -0.63 -5.93
CA GLN A 386 -4.64 0.54 -6.80
C GLN A 386 -3.88 1.71 -6.18
N LEU A 387 -3.17 2.46 -7.02
CA LEU A 387 -2.64 3.77 -6.65
C LEU A 387 -3.71 4.83 -6.85
N LEU A 388 -3.88 5.71 -5.86
CA LEU A 388 -4.94 6.72 -5.84
C LEU A 388 -4.46 8.14 -6.09
N ALA A 389 -3.21 8.43 -5.74
CA ALA A 389 -2.61 9.74 -5.90
C ALA A 389 -1.18 9.58 -6.42
N TYR A 390 -0.75 10.53 -7.24
CA TYR A 390 0.57 10.51 -7.86
C TYR A 390 1.27 11.86 -7.77
N SER A 391 2.60 11.83 -7.75
CA SER A 391 3.43 13.02 -7.96
C SER A 391 3.33 13.55 -9.39
N ASN A 392 3.96 14.69 -9.67
CA ASN A 392 4.02 15.27 -11.01
C ASN A 392 4.98 14.50 -11.94
N ASN A 393 4.89 14.75 -13.25
CA ASN A 393 5.77 14.10 -14.23
C ASN A 393 7.24 14.56 -14.11
N SER A 394 7.45 15.76 -13.57
CA SER A 394 8.75 16.37 -13.28
C SER A 394 9.38 15.83 -11.99
N SER A 395 8.68 14.99 -11.23
CA SER A 395 9.20 14.50 -9.96
C SER A 395 10.41 13.59 -10.15
N PHE A 396 11.21 13.46 -9.10
CA PHE A 396 12.32 12.51 -9.04
C PHE A 396 12.43 11.90 -7.65
N ARG A 397 13.05 10.73 -7.55
CA ARG A 397 13.34 10.09 -6.26
C ARG A 397 14.81 10.23 -5.91
N ILE A 398 15.07 10.88 -4.78
CA ILE A 398 16.38 10.81 -4.12
C ILE A 398 16.56 9.36 -3.63
N GLN A 399 17.77 8.81 -3.74
CA GLN A 399 18.16 7.42 -3.47
C GLN A 399 17.87 6.40 -4.58
N ALA A 400 16.84 6.61 -5.42
CA ALA A 400 16.58 5.75 -6.58
C ALA A 400 17.11 6.32 -7.92
N TYR A 401 17.45 7.61 -7.96
CA TYR A 401 18.00 8.32 -9.13
C TYR A 401 17.18 8.16 -10.42
N ASN A 402 15.86 8.09 -10.29
CA ASN A 402 14.93 8.07 -11.41
C ASN A 402 14.01 9.29 -11.37
N ALA A 403 13.72 9.82 -12.56
CA ALA A 403 12.75 10.88 -12.77
C ALA A 403 11.45 10.28 -13.33
N GLY A 404 10.34 10.95 -13.06
CA GLY A 404 9.02 10.58 -13.55
C GLY A 404 7.93 10.77 -12.51
N GLN A 405 6.78 10.17 -12.80
CA GLN A 405 5.64 10.16 -11.91
C GLN A 405 5.67 8.95 -10.97
N PHE A 406 5.35 9.16 -9.69
CA PHE A 406 5.35 8.12 -8.67
C PHE A 406 4.04 8.10 -7.89
N GLY A 407 3.59 6.92 -7.47
CA GLY A 407 2.44 6.80 -6.58
C GLY A 407 2.76 7.33 -5.19
N LEU A 408 1.75 7.87 -4.51
CA LEU A 408 1.86 8.47 -3.16
C LEU A 408 0.86 7.86 -2.17
N VAL A 409 -0.26 7.35 -2.68
CA VAL A 409 -1.32 6.67 -1.92
C VAL A 409 -1.67 5.38 -2.63
N GLY A 410 -1.64 4.27 -1.91
CA GLY A 410 -2.05 2.95 -2.37
C GLY A 410 -3.17 2.38 -1.51
N VAL A 411 -4.11 1.69 -2.14
CA VAL A 411 -5.16 0.91 -1.45
C VAL A 411 -5.14 -0.53 -1.91
N SER A 412 -5.62 -1.43 -1.06
CA SER A 412 -5.75 -2.85 -1.37
C SER A 412 -6.83 -3.51 -0.51
N THR A 413 -7.29 -4.69 -0.90
CA THR A 413 -8.18 -5.55 -0.11
C THR A 413 -7.48 -6.87 0.20
N ILE A 414 -7.59 -7.41 1.42
CA ILE A 414 -7.07 -8.76 1.72
C ILE A 414 -8.19 -9.53 2.41
N GLY A 415 -8.68 -10.60 1.78
CA GLY A 415 -9.90 -11.25 2.21
C GLY A 415 -11.06 -10.25 2.24
N ALA A 416 -11.72 -10.11 3.39
CA ALA A 416 -12.78 -9.12 3.59
C ALA A 416 -12.28 -7.73 4.01
N GLY A 417 -11.00 -7.60 4.37
CA GLY A 417 -10.44 -6.37 4.93
C GLY A 417 -9.82 -5.43 3.92
N LYS A 418 -9.33 -4.31 4.44
CA LYS A 418 -8.84 -3.18 3.66
C LYS A 418 -7.48 -2.73 4.15
N VAL A 419 -6.62 -2.35 3.22
CA VAL A 419 -5.29 -1.79 3.50
C VAL A 419 -5.17 -0.46 2.78
N VAL A 420 -4.67 0.55 3.49
CA VAL A 420 -4.29 1.85 2.92
C VAL A 420 -2.85 2.13 3.29
N ALA A 421 -2.02 2.47 2.30
CA ALA A 421 -0.64 2.87 2.48
C ALA A 421 -0.44 4.28 1.91
N ILE A 422 0.13 5.17 2.71
CA ILE A 422 0.44 6.54 2.32
C ILE A 422 1.93 6.76 2.56
N GLY A 423 2.64 7.33 1.59
CA GLY A 423 4.09 7.52 1.70
C GLY A 423 4.53 8.64 2.64
N ASP A 424 3.60 9.30 3.31
CA ASP A 424 3.81 10.49 4.13
C ASP A 424 2.96 10.40 5.39
N SER A 425 3.59 10.52 6.55
CA SER A 425 2.91 10.52 7.84
C SER A 425 2.53 11.92 8.32
N SER A 426 3.20 12.94 7.81
CA SER A 426 3.00 14.36 8.11
C SER A 426 1.74 14.94 7.47
N ILE A 427 1.20 14.33 6.40
CA ILE A 427 -0.01 14.75 5.69
C ILE A 427 -1.24 14.95 6.61
N PHE A 428 -1.30 14.23 7.74
CA PHE A 428 -2.42 14.29 8.69
C PHE A 428 -2.07 14.91 10.04
N LEU A 429 -0.91 15.55 10.16
CA LEU A 429 -0.47 16.18 11.40
C LEU A 429 -0.93 17.64 11.49
N ASP A 430 -1.07 18.10 12.73
CA ASP A 430 -1.28 19.48 13.15
C ASP A 430 0.05 20.27 13.15
N ILE A 431 0.88 20.01 12.15
CA ILE A 431 2.16 20.68 11.93
C ILE A 431 2.01 21.58 10.72
N ASP A 432 2.65 22.74 10.76
CA ASP A 432 2.77 23.65 9.63
C ASP A 432 4.13 23.46 8.96
N SER A 433 4.24 22.45 8.10
CA SER A 433 5.54 22.05 7.53
C SER A 433 6.17 23.08 6.57
N VAL A 434 5.39 24.05 6.07
CA VAL A 434 5.88 25.10 5.16
C VAL A 434 5.79 26.51 5.74
N GLY A 435 5.41 26.66 7.01
CA GLY A 435 5.51 27.91 7.76
C GLY A 435 4.54 29.04 7.36
N ASP A 436 3.40 28.74 6.75
CA ASP A 436 2.41 29.76 6.32
C ASP A 436 1.22 29.95 7.29
N GLY A 437 1.25 29.30 8.45
CA GLY A 437 0.20 29.31 9.46
C GLY A 437 -0.88 28.25 9.28
N LYS A 438 -0.75 27.32 8.32
CA LYS A 438 -1.75 26.29 8.02
C LYS A 438 -1.25 24.87 8.31
N TYR A 439 -1.96 24.15 9.17
CA TYR A 439 -1.67 22.75 9.46
C TYR A 439 -1.81 21.84 8.24
N ASN A 440 -0.92 20.86 8.12
CA ASN A 440 -0.85 19.90 7.03
C ASN A 440 -2.17 19.19 6.77
N ILE A 441 -2.86 18.73 7.83
CA ILE A 441 -4.17 18.09 7.69
C ILE A 441 -5.24 18.99 7.06
N ASN A 442 -5.14 20.31 7.26
CA ASN A 442 -6.09 21.30 6.74
C ASN A 442 -5.72 21.81 5.34
N ARG A 443 -4.58 21.39 4.77
CA ARG A 443 -4.15 21.76 3.42
C ARG A 443 -4.88 20.96 2.34
N ASP A 444 -5.14 21.64 1.23
CA ASP A 444 -5.90 21.15 0.08
C ASP A 444 -7.10 20.27 0.47
N ASN A 445 -7.10 18.97 0.16
CA ASN A 445 -8.14 18.02 0.56
C ASN A 445 -7.62 16.91 1.47
N ASN A 446 -6.55 17.15 2.25
CA ASN A 446 -5.94 16.16 3.13
C ASN A 446 -6.93 15.62 4.18
N LEU A 447 -7.64 16.49 4.90
CA LEU A 447 -8.69 16.09 5.86
C LEU A 447 -9.83 15.30 5.19
N LYS A 448 -10.16 15.62 3.92
CA LYS A 448 -11.21 14.93 3.17
C LYS A 448 -10.77 13.51 2.80
N LEU A 449 -9.51 13.33 2.36
CA LEU A 449 -8.93 12.01 2.14
C LEU A 449 -8.93 11.20 3.44
N ALA A 450 -8.47 11.78 4.56
CA ALA A 450 -8.48 11.11 5.85
C ALA A 450 -9.90 10.65 6.22
N THR A 451 -10.88 11.55 6.14
CA THR A 451 -12.29 11.23 6.42
C THR A 451 -12.81 10.08 5.54
N ASN A 452 -12.54 10.12 4.23
CA ASN A 452 -12.97 9.05 3.32
C ASN A 452 -12.23 7.73 3.63
N MET A 453 -10.95 7.77 3.99
CA MET A 453 -10.14 6.61 4.37
C MET A 453 -10.71 5.91 5.59
N PHE A 454 -11.10 6.64 6.64
CA PHE A 454 -11.71 6.02 7.82
C PHE A 454 -13.12 5.49 7.54
N ASN A 455 -13.87 6.09 6.59
CA ASN A 455 -15.21 5.65 6.19
C ASN A 455 -15.26 4.49 5.18
N TRP A 456 -14.15 4.17 4.50
CA TRP A 456 -14.10 3.11 3.49
C TRP A 456 -14.20 1.71 4.10
#